data_AF-A0A1B6LNH0-F1
#
_entry.id   AF-A0A1B6LNH0-F1
#
_cell.length_a   1.000
_cell.length_b   1.000
_cell.length_c   1.000
_cell.angle_alpha   90.00
_cell.angle_beta   90.00
_cell.angle_gamma   90.00
#
_symmetry.space_group_name_H-M   'P 1'
#
loop_
_entity.id
_entity.type
_entity.pdbx_description
1 polymer ?
#
loop_
_entity_poly.entity_id
_entity_poly.type
_entity_poly.pdbx_seq_one_letter_code
_entity_poly.pdbx_strand_id
1 'polypeptide(L)'
;MSLTCAISNEVPEHPVVSPASGAIFEKRLIEKYIIENGIDPISGKELAIEHLIEIKTTPVVKPKPPSATSIPAILKTLQDEWDAVMLHSFTQRQQLQTARQELSHALYQHDAACRVIGRLTKEVTAAREALATLKPQAGIAQPPTGIPQPAIAVEAAGVAAQPTEQAGMTPEIIQKLQDKATVLTQERKKRGRTVPEDLVSHDTVRNFHTLASHPGLHSASVPGILSLDIHAADTSKILTGGNDRNATVFNKDTEQVVAILKGHTKKVTRVVYHPEEDIVITASPDATIRVWDVPNSQPLQLLRAHDASVTGLS
;
A
#
# COMPACT_ATOMS: atom_id res chain seq x y z
N MET A 1 -49.32 2.04 17.61
CA MET A 1 -48.02 1.87 18.29
C MET A 1 -48.08 2.71 19.55
N SER A 2 -47.92 2.09 20.72
CA SER A 2 -47.85 2.83 21.99
C SER A 2 -46.56 3.64 22.02
N LEU A 3 -46.64 4.89 22.46
CA LEU A 3 -45.44 5.68 22.78
C LEU A 3 -44.78 5.03 24.00
N THR A 4 -43.47 4.78 23.91
CA THR A 4 -42.68 4.20 25.00
C THR A 4 -41.55 5.15 25.35
N CYS A 5 -41.38 5.44 26.64
CA CYS A 5 -40.28 6.25 27.16
C CYS A 5 -38.97 5.47 27.01
N ALA A 6 -37.94 6.07 26.41
CA ALA A 6 -36.66 5.40 26.20
C ALA A 6 -35.82 5.20 27.48
N ILE A 7 -36.15 5.89 28.59
CA ILE A 7 -35.45 5.73 29.87
C ILE A 7 -36.10 4.63 30.72
N SER A 8 -37.43 4.67 30.88
CA SER A 8 -38.16 3.73 31.74
C SER A 8 -38.76 2.54 31.00
N ASN A 9 -38.81 2.57 29.66
CA ASN A 9 -39.56 1.63 28.82
C ASN A 9 -41.06 1.53 29.17
N GLU A 10 -41.60 2.50 29.90
CA GLU A 10 -43.01 2.59 30.21
C GLU A 10 -43.74 3.54 29.26
N VAL A 11 -45.07 3.47 29.22
CA VAL A 11 -45.89 4.45 28.51
C VAL A 11 -45.82 5.79 29.28
N PRO A 12 -45.33 6.87 28.67
CA PRO A 12 -45.20 8.16 29.33
C PRO A 12 -46.57 8.80 29.59
N GLU A 13 -46.71 9.48 30.73
CA GLU A 13 -47.87 10.31 31.07
C GLU A 13 -47.75 11.68 30.38
N HIS A 14 -46.54 12.25 30.41
CA HIS A 14 -46.19 13.51 29.75
C HIS A 14 -45.05 13.27 28.75
N PRO A 15 -45.38 12.82 27.51
CA PRO A 15 -44.37 12.54 26.50
C PRO A 15 -43.72 13.83 25.97
N VAL A 16 -42.40 13.85 26.02
CA VAL A 16 -41.55 14.88 25.41
C VAL A 16 -40.55 14.24 24.45
N VAL A 17 -40.21 14.95 23.39
CA VAL A 17 -39.21 14.50 22.41
C VAL A 17 -37.99 15.40 22.47
N SER A 18 -36.82 14.76 22.47
CA SER A 18 -35.56 15.46 22.23
C SER A 18 -35.36 15.65 20.72
N PRO A 19 -35.11 16.87 20.22
CA PRO A 19 -34.75 17.11 18.83
C PRO A 19 -33.42 16.45 18.42
N ALA A 20 -32.54 16.15 19.38
CA ALA A 20 -31.20 15.62 19.13
C ALA A 20 -31.20 14.11 18.82
N SER A 21 -31.99 13.33 19.56
CA SER A 21 -32.13 11.88 19.37
C SER A 21 -33.41 11.47 18.65
N GLY A 22 -34.42 12.34 18.60
CA GLY A 22 -35.76 11.99 18.09
C GLY A 22 -36.51 10.98 18.95
N ALA A 23 -35.97 10.63 20.12
CA ALA A 23 -36.56 9.68 21.04
C ALA A 23 -37.60 10.33 21.96
N ILE A 24 -38.55 9.52 22.40
CA ILE A 24 -39.64 9.93 23.30
C ILE A 24 -39.23 9.61 24.73
N PHE A 25 -39.43 10.58 25.61
CA PHE A 25 -39.13 10.50 27.03
C PHE A 25 -40.32 10.94 27.86
N GLU A 26 -40.34 10.51 29.12
CA GLU A 26 -41.19 11.09 30.15
C GLU A 26 -40.59 12.41 30.65
N LYS A 27 -41.36 13.50 30.64
CA LYS A 27 -40.90 14.86 31.00
C LYS A 27 -40.12 14.90 32.31
N ARG A 28 -40.68 14.31 33.37
CA ARG A 28 -40.07 14.16 34.70
C ARG A 28 -38.66 13.56 34.66
N LEU A 29 -38.47 12.52 33.85
CA LEU A 29 -37.24 11.73 33.85
C LEU A 29 -36.14 12.45 33.05
N ILE A 30 -36.49 13.02 31.90
CA ILE A 30 -35.52 13.72 31.06
C ILE A 30 -35.09 15.05 31.66
N GLU A 31 -35.99 15.80 32.30
CA GLU A 31 -35.63 17.04 32.99
C GLU A 31 -34.62 16.77 34.11
N LYS A 32 -34.87 15.74 34.92
CA LYS A 32 -33.92 15.32 35.96
C LYS A 32 -32.56 14.93 35.37
N TYR A 33 -32.57 14.18 34.27
CA TYR A 33 -31.33 13.76 33.60
C TYR A 33 -30.55 14.94 33.02
N ILE A 34 -31.24 15.91 32.40
CA ILE A 34 -30.63 17.13 31.86
C ILE A 34 -30.04 17.99 32.98
N ILE A 35 -30.71 18.10 34.13
CA ILE A 35 -30.19 18.85 35.28
C ILE A 35 -28.90 18.21 35.81
N GLU A 36 -28.81 16.88 35.84
CA GLU A 36 -27.65 16.17 36.37
C GLU A 36 -26.47 16.12 35.36
N ASN A 37 -26.75 15.94 34.06
CA ASN A 37 -25.72 15.63 33.06
C ASN A 37 -25.59 16.66 31.93
N GLY A 38 -26.57 17.54 31.71
CA GLY A 38 -26.57 18.56 30.64
C GLY A 38 -26.64 18.04 29.21
N ILE A 39 -26.88 16.74 29.03
CA ILE A 39 -26.70 16.02 27.76
C ILE A 39 -27.95 15.12 27.49
N ASP A 40 -28.22 14.81 26.22
CA ASP A 40 -29.21 13.81 25.81
C ASP A 40 -28.75 12.37 26.15
N PRO A 41 -29.56 11.57 26.86
CA PRO A 41 -29.19 10.22 27.32
C PRO A 41 -28.90 9.20 26.20
N ILE A 42 -29.36 9.44 24.97
CA ILE A 42 -29.18 8.50 23.86
C ILE A 42 -28.11 8.99 22.90
N SER A 43 -28.19 10.27 22.49
CA SER A 43 -27.28 10.80 21.46
C SER A 43 -26.00 11.40 22.02
N GLY A 44 -25.92 11.67 23.32
CA GLY A 44 -24.73 12.27 23.94
C GLY A 44 -24.48 13.73 23.53
N LYS A 45 -25.50 14.44 23.01
CA LYS A 45 -25.40 15.84 22.58
C LYS A 45 -25.93 16.78 23.66
N GLU A 46 -25.40 17.99 23.77
CA GLU A 46 -25.88 19.01 24.71
C GLU A 46 -27.36 19.32 24.45
N LEU A 47 -28.15 19.31 25.52
CA LEU A 47 -29.59 19.50 25.44
C LEU A 47 -30.05 20.34 26.64
N ALA A 48 -30.67 21.49 26.37
CA ALA A 48 -31.34 22.31 27.37
C ALA A 48 -32.84 21.95 27.46
N ILE A 49 -33.44 22.21 28.62
CA ILE A 49 -34.86 21.91 28.91
C ILE A 49 -35.79 22.62 27.90
N GLU A 50 -35.43 23.82 27.46
CA GLU A 50 -36.20 24.62 26.49
C GLU A 50 -36.29 23.98 25.10
N HIS A 51 -35.35 23.08 24.78
CA HIS A 51 -35.33 22.39 23.49
C HIS A 51 -36.26 21.16 23.46
N LEU A 52 -36.87 20.78 24.57
CA LEU A 52 -37.81 19.66 24.62
C LEU A 52 -39.13 20.03 23.96
N ILE A 53 -39.61 19.16 23.07
CA ILE A 53 -40.89 19.33 22.36
C ILE A 53 -41.94 18.45 23.02
N GLU A 54 -42.99 19.06 23.56
CA GLU A 54 -44.12 18.33 24.16
C GLU A 54 -45.03 17.73 23.09
N ILE A 55 -45.39 16.45 23.25
CA ILE A 55 -46.41 15.80 22.41
C ILE A 55 -47.75 15.85 23.15
N LYS A 56 -48.78 16.40 22.50
CA LYS A 56 -50.15 16.37 23.02
C LYS A 56 -50.75 14.97 22.85
N THR A 57 -50.83 14.22 23.94
CA THR A 57 -51.53 12.92 24.01
C THR A 57 -52.68 12.97 24.99
N THR A 58 -53.69 12.14 24.77
CA THR A 58 -54.76 11.94 25.76
C THR A 58 -54.18 11.23 26.99
N PRO A 59 -54.42 11.72 28.21
CA PRO A 59 -53.89 11.10 29.41
C PRO A 59 -54.45 9.67 29.56
N VAL A 60 -53.55 8.69 29.67
CA VAL A 60 -53.93 7.30 29.90
C VAL A 60 -54.25 7.13 31.38
N VAL A 61 -55.54 7.15 31.73
CA VAL A 61 -55.97 6.88 33.10
C VAL A 61 -55.94 5.38 33.34
N LYS A 62 -54.93 4.89 34.07
CA LYS A 62 -54.94 3.50 34.56
C LYS A 62 -56.06 3.37 35.61
N PRO A 63 -57.08 2.52 35.38
CA PRO A 63 -58.14 2.34 36.38
C PRO A 63 -57.55 1.75 37.65
N LYS A 64 -57.84 2.37 38.81
CA LYS A 64 -57.42 1.81 40.10
C LYS A 64 -58.06 0.43 40.27
N PRO A 65 -57.28 -0.62 40.59
CA PRO A 65 -57.86 -1.92 40.84
C PRO A 65 -58.80 -1.83 42.06
N PRO A 66 -59.93 -2.54 42.07
CA PRO A 66 -60.91 -2.47 43.15
C PRO A 66 -60.34 -2.88 44.52
N SER A 67 -59.22 -3.60 44.53
CA SER A 67 -58.44 -3.95 45.73
C SER A 67 -57.79 -2.75 46.42
N ALA A 68 -57.48 -1.66 45.71
CA ALA A 68 -56.77 -0.49 46.25
C ALA A 68 -57.70 0.56 46.91
N THR A 69 -58.80 0.11 47.52
CA THR A 69 -59.81 0.98 48.14
C THR A 69 -59.64 1.16 49.65
N SER A 70 -58.82 0.32 50.30
CA SER A 70 -58.53 0.40 51.75
C SER A 70 -57.06 0.73 52.03
N ILE A 71 -56.78 1.45 53.12
CA ILE A 71 -55.41 1.79 53.54
C ILE A 71 -54.51 0.54 53.65
N PRO A 72 -54.96 -0.58 54.27
CA PRO A 72 -54.15 -1.80 54.33
C PRO A 72 -53.81 -2.37 52.95
N ALA A 73 -54.75 -2.30 52.00
CA ALA A 73 -54.50 -2.79 50.65
C ALA A 73 -53.52 -1.91 49.86
N ILE A 74 -53.58 -0.58 50.03
CA ILE A 74 -52.61 0.35 49.43
C ILE A 74 -51.21 0.09 49.97
N LEU A 75 -51.07 -0.09 51.28
CA LEU A 75 -49.78 -0.41 51.92
C LEU A 75 -49.22 -1.74 51.40
N LYS A 76 -50.08 -2.75 51.24
CA LYS A 76 -49.68 -4.05 50.69
C LYS A 76 -49.22 -3.91 49.23
N THR A 77 -49.96 -3.20 48.38
CA THR A 77 -49.52 -2.97 46.99
C THR A 77 -48.20 -2.23 46.92
N LEU A 78 -47.97 -1.25 47.80
CA LEU A 78 -46.70 -0.54 47.86
C LEU A 78 -45.56 -1.48 48.26
N GLN A 79 -45.78 -2.36 49.25
CA GLN A 79 -44.80 -3.38 49.63
C GLN A 79 -44.50 -4.34 48.47
N ASP A 80 -45.52 -4.86 47.81
CA ASP A 80 -45.37 -5.81 46.69
C ASP A 80 -44.56 -5.19 45.52
N GLU A 81 -44.83 -3.93 45.17
CA GLU A 81 -44.08 -3.21 44.13
C GLU A 81 -42.63 -2.94 44.54
N TRP A 82 -42.40 -2.56 45.80
CA TRP A 82 -41.04 -2.35 46.31
C TRP A 82 -40.23 -3.66 46.33
N ASP A 83 -40.85 -4.76 46.77
CA ASP A 83 -40.21 -6.07 46.78
C ASP A 83 -39.83 -6.51 45.35
N ALA A 84 -40.72 -6.29 44.38
CA ALA A 84 -40.44 -6.57 42.97
C ALA A 84 -39.27 -5.73 42.42
N VAL A 85 -39.25 -4.41 42.70
CA VAL A 85 -38.16 -3.51 42.27
C VAL A 85 -36.83 -3.91 42.91
N MET A 86 -36.84 -4.28 44.18
CA MET A 86 -35.64 -4.70 44.91
C MET A 86 -35.07 -6.01 44.37
N LEU A 87 -35.93 -7.02 44.13
CA LEU A 87 -35.51 -8.29 43.53
C LEU A 87 -34.96 -8.08 42.13
N HIS A 88 -35.65 -7.31 41.28
CA HIS A 88 -35.19 -7.01 39.93
C HIS A 88 -33.83 -6.28 39.94
N SER A 89 -33.68 -5.27 40.80
CA SER A 89 -32.42 -4.53 40.96
C SER A 89 -31.28 -5.43 41.43
N PHE A 90 -31.54 -6.36 42.35
CA PHE A 90 -30.56 -7.33 42.82
C PHE A 90 -30.13 -8.27 41.69
N THR A 91 -31.08 -8.84 40.95
CA THR A 91 -30.80 -9.73 39.80
C THR A 91 -30.02 -8.99 38.71
N GLN A 92 -30.38 -7.75 38.38
CA GLN A 92 -29.63 -6.95 37.40
C GLN A 92 -28.20 -6.67 37.86
N ARG A 93 -27.97 -6.34 39.14
CA ARG A 93 -26.61 -6.15 39.67
C ARG A 93 -25.79 -7.44 39.60
N GLN A 94 -26.41 -8.58 39.92
CA GLN A 94 -25.77 -9.89 39.80
C GLN A 94 -25.38 -10.19 38.35
N GLN A 95 -26.30 -10.01 37.39
CA GLN A 95 -26.04 -10.19 35.96
C GLN A 95 -24.92 -9.28 35.46
N LEU A 96 -24.92 -8.01 35.88
CA LEU A 96 -23.86 -7.05 35.53
C LEU A 96 -22.50 -7.52 36.06
N GLN A 97 -22.43 -8.03 37.29
CA GLN A 97 -21.20 -8.54 37.86
C GLN A 97 -20.70 -9.80 37.12
N THR A 98 -21.60 -10.74 36.79
CA THR A 98 -21.27 -11.92 35.99
C THR A 98 -20.77 -11.53 34.61
N ALA A 99 -21.46 -10.64 33.90
CA ALA A 99 -21.05 -10.16 32.58
C ALA A 99 -19.68 -9.46 32.62
N ARG A 100 -19.40 -8.68 33.68
CA ARG A 100 -18.07 -8.07 33.87
C ARG A 100 -16.97 -9.12 34.05
N GLN A 101 -17.25 -10.20 34.79
CA GLN A 101 -16.29 -11.29 34.99
C GLN A 101 -16.07 -12.10 33.71
N GLU A 102 -17.12 -12.36 32.94
CA GLU A 102 -17.00 -13.02 31.64
C GLU A 102 -16.21 -12.16 30.65
N LEU A 103 -16.47 -10.86 30.61
CA LEU A 103 -15.75 -9.92 29.77
C LEU A 103 -14.26 -9.85 30.15
N SER A 104 -13.93 -9.80 31.44
CA SER A 104 -12.53 -9.78 31.86
C SER A 104 -11.81 -11.07 31.45
N HIS A 105 -12.43 -12.23 31.65
CA HIS A 105 -11.90 -13.52 31.22
C HIS A 105 -11.72 -13.60 29.70
N ALA A 106 -12.71 -13.13 28.91
CA ALA A 106 -12.63 -13.08 27.46
C ALA A 106 -11.49 -12.18 26.96
N LEU A 107 -11.27 -11.02 27.59
CA LEU A 107 -10.17 -10.13 27.26
C LEU A 107 -8.80 -10.77 27.54
N TYR A 108 -8.65 -11.49 28.66
CA TYR A 108 -7.42 -12.24 28.95
C TYR A 108 -7.17 -13.36 27.94
N GLN A 109 -8.20 -14.11 27.55
CA GLN A 109 -8.08 -15.13 26.53
C GLN A 109 -7.74 -14.55 25.15
N HIS A 110 -8.30 -13.38 24.83
CA HIS A 110 -8.00 -12.67 23.59
C HIS A 110 -6.52 -12.25 23.52
N ASP A 111 -5.98 -11.64 24.57
CA ASP A 111 -4.54 -11.29 24.63
C ASP A 111 -3.65 -12.53 24.51
N ALA A 112 -4.00 -13.63 25.20
CA ALA A 112 -3.29 -14.89 25.10
C ALA A 112 -3.31 -15.44 23.66
N ALA A 113 -4.45 -15.39 22.97
CA ALA A 113 -4.58 -15.81 21.57
C ALA A 113 -3.75 -14.93 20.63
N CYS A 114 -3.73 -13.61 20.83
CA CYS A 114 -2.89 -12.70 20.05
C CYS A 114 -1.39 -13.04 20.17
N ARG A 115 -0.92 -13.43 21.37
CA ARG A 115 0.47 -13.89 21.56
C ARG A 115 0.76 -15.19 20.81
N VAL A 116 -0.19 -16.11 20.74
CA VAL A 116 -0.08 -17.36 19.97
C VAL A 116 0.05 -17.06 18.47
N ILE A 117 -0.79 -16.16 17.95
CA ILE A 117 -0.70 -15.69 16.55
C ILE A 117 0.66 -15.07 16.27
N GLY A 118 1.16 -14.21 17.17
CA GLY A 118 2.48 -13.60 17.03
C GLY A 118 3.61 -14.62 16.98
N ARG A 119 3.53 -15.69 17.79
CA ARG A 119 4.52 -16.80 17.76
C ARG A 119 4.43 -17.60 16.46
N LEU A 120 3.23 -18.04 16.08
CA LEU A 120 2.99 -18.79 14.85
C LEU A 120 3.44 -18.01 13.61
N THR A 121 3.21 -16.69 13.58
CA THR A 121 3.63 -15.84 12.46
C THR A 121 5.15 -15.86 12.31
N LYS A 122 5.89 -15.76 13.42
CA LYS A 122 7.37 -15.85 13.42
C LYS A 122 7.87 -17.23 12.97
N GLU A 123 7.23 -18.31 13.44
CA GLU A 123 7.58 -19.68 13.03
C GLU A 123 7.31 -19.90 11.54
N VAL A 124 6.18 -19.40 11.02
CA VAL A 124 5.83 -19.48 9.60
C VAL A 124 6.80 -18.67 8.73
N THR A 125 7.18 -17.46 9.15
CA THR A 125 8.17 -16.67 8.39
C THR A 125 9.53 -17.36 8.38
N ALA A 126 10.00 -17.86 9.52
CA ALA A 126 11.26 -18.59 9.60
C ALA A 126 11.26 -19.86 8.73
N ALA A 127 10.14 -20.62 8.73
CA ALA A 127 10.01 -21.80 7.88
C ALA A 127 10.01 -21.45 6.39
N ARG A 128 9.36 -20.35 5.99
CA ARG A 128 9.37 -19.85 4.60
C ARG A 128 10.76 -19.42 4.16
N GLU A 129 11.50 -18.71 5.02
CA GLU A 129 12.88 -18.30 4.75
C GLU A 129 13.80 -19.52 4.62
N ALA A 130 13.68 -20.50 5.52
CA ALA A 130 14.43 -21.75 5.42
C ALA A 130 14.11 -22.53 4.14
N LEU A 131 12.84 -22.56 3.70
CA LEU A 131 12.48 -23.19 2.43
C LEU A 131 13.03 -22.43 1.21
N ALA A 132 13.04 -21.10 1.26
CA ALA A 132 13.60 -20.27 0.20
C ALA A 132 15.12 -20.49 0.04
N THR A 133 15.83 -20.76 1.14
CA THR A 133 17.27 -21.09 1.08
C THR A 133 17.53 -22.54 0.66
N LEU A 134 16.56 -23.46 0.83
CA LEU A 134 16.75 -24.90 0.61
C LEU A 134 16.53 -25.40 -0.83
N LYS A 135 16.14 -24.59 -1.83
CA LYS A 135 16.11 -25.06 -3.24
C LYS A 135 16.47 -23.99 -4.30
N PRO A 136 17.16 -24.37 -5.41
CA PRO A 136 17.47 -25.73 -5.86
C PRO A 136 18.97 -26.03 -5.93
N GLN A 137 19.46 -26.87 -5.01
CA GLN A 137 20.69 -27.66 -5.19
C GLN A 137 20.36 -29.15 -5.37
N ALA A 138 19.21 -29.42 -6.01
CA ALA A 138 18.80 -30.75 -6.42
C ALA A 138 19.02 -30.89 -7.94
N GLY A 139 20.28 -31.07 -8.31
CA GLY A 139 20.73 -31.39 -9.65
C GLY A 139 22.14 -31.99 -9.59
N ILE A 140 22.19 -33.32 -9.61
CA ILE A 140 23.33 -34.19 -9.95
C ILE A 140 24.27 -34.65 -8.79
N ALA A 141 24.06 -35.92 -8.43
CA ALA A 141 25.01 -37.01 -8.11
C ALA A 141 26.01 -36.97 -6.92
N GLN A 142 25.71 -37.89 -5.98
CA GLN A 142 26.55 -38.90 -5.28
C GLN A 142 27.52 -38.54 -4.11
N PRO A 143 27.69 -39.47 -3.13
CA PRO A 143 28.24 -39.23 -1.78
C PRO A 143 29.74 -39.55 -1.68
N PRO A 144 30.46 -39.15 -0.60
CA PRO A 144 30.68 -40.13 0.48
C PRO A 144 30.85 -39.57 1.92
N THR A 145 30.41 -40.40 2.86
CA THR A 145 31.02 -40.75 4.17
C THR A 145 31.64 -39.69 5.10
N GLY A 146 31.02 -39.54 6.28
CA GLY A 146 31.68 -39.09 7.52
C GLY A 146 30.66 -38.64 8.59
N ILE A 147 30.41 -39.46 9.61
CA ILE A 147 29.62 -39.13 10.82
C ILE A 147 30.56 -39.28 12.05
N PRO A 148 30.26 -38.74 13.25
CA PRO A 148 30.37 -37.34 13.72
C PRO A 148 31.17 -37.26 15.06
N GLN A 149 31.28 -36.07 15.70
CA GLN A 149 30.89 -35.81 17.12
C GLN A 149 31.33 -34.43 17.69
N PRO A 150 30.75 -33.94 18.82
CA PRO A 150 30.29 -32.55 18.98
C PRO A 150 30.95 -31.77 20.14
N ALA A 151 30.70 -30.46 20.22
CA ALA A 151 30.91 -29.67 21.45
C ALA A 151 29.84 -28.57 21.62
N ILE A 152 28.84 -28.93 22.41
CA ILE A 152 28.12 -28.22 23.48
C ILE A 152 28.15 -26.68 23.53
N ALA A 153 26.92 -26.16 23.70
CA ALA A 153 26.43 -24.84 24.02
C ALA A 153 27.17 -24.02 25.09
N VAL A 154 27.10 -22.69 24.94
CA VAL A 154 26.94 -21.75 26.07
C VAL A 154 25.97 -20.63 25.67
N GLU A 155 24.86 -20.55 26.41
CA GLU A 155 23.91 -19.44 26.41
C GLU A 155 24.55 -18.15 26.94
N ALA A 156 24.17 -16.99 26.39
CA ALA A 156 24.20 -15.74 27.15
C ALA A 156 23.09 -14.81 26.69
N ALA A 157 22.18 -14.55 27.63
CA ALA A 157 21.08 -13.61 27.61
C ALA A 157 21.52 -12.16 27.37
N GLY A 158 20.61 -11.31 26.88
CA GLY A 158 20.70 -9.88 27.16
C GLY A 158 20.08 -8.92 26.14
N VAL A 159 18.80 -8.60 26.36
CA VAL A 159 18.15 -7.29 26.13
C VAL A 159 17.94 -6.81 24.69
N ALA A 160 16.64 -6.80 24.33
CA ALA A 160 16.10 -6.09 23.18
C ALA A 160 16.26 -4.57 23.34
N ALA A 161 17.06 -3.96 22.48
CA ALA A 161 17.04 -2.51 22.26
C ALA A 161 16.22 -2.22 20.98
N GLN A 162 15.13 -1.49 21.14
CA GLN A 162 14.37 -0.91 20.04
C GLN A 162 15.28 0.02 19.22
N PRO A 163 15.31 -0.06 17.88
CA PRO A 163 15.96 0.97 17.08
C PRO A 163 15.03 2.19 17.04
N THR A 164 15.43 3.24 17.74
CA THR A 164 14.91 4.58 17.51
C THR A 164 15.39 5.03 16.13
N GLU A 165 14.44 5.28 15.22
CA GLU A 165 14.68 5.91 13.93
C GLU A 165 15.25 7.32 14.15
N GLN A 166 16.57 7.44 14.15
CA GLN A 166 17.23 8.74 13.99
C GLN A 166 17.33 9.03 12.49
N ALA A 167 16.26 9.65 11.99
CA ALA A 167 16.27 10.38 10.73
C ALA A 167 17.26 11.55 10.84
N GLY A 168 18.49 11.31 10.40
CA GLY A 168 19.52 12.33 10.25
C GLY A 168 20.77 11.70 9.68
N MET A 169 21.28 12.23 8.57
CA MET A 169 22.58 11.83 8.06
C MET A 169 23.60 11.97 9.21
N THR A 170 24.21 10.86 9.61
CA THR A 170 25.21 10.89 10.68
C THR A 170 26.36 11.82 10.28
N PRO A 171 27.02 12.50 11.24
CA PRO A 171 28.09 13.45 10.95
C PRO A 171 29.22 12.82 10.12
N GLU A 172 29.44 11.51 10.28
CA GLU A 172 30.39 10.73 9.48
C GLU A 172 30.01 10.62 8.00
N ILE A 173 28.72 10.48 7.68
CA ILE A 173 28.24 10.42 6.29
C ILE A 173 28.38 11.80 5.63
N ILE A 174 28.11 12.88 6.37
CA ILE A 174 28.29 14.25 5.89
C ILE A 174 29.77 14.51 5.57
N GLN A 175 30.68 14.08 6.45
CA GLN A 175 32.11 14.23 6.22
C GLN A 175 32.58 13.42 5.00
N LYS A 176 32.14 12.16 4.86
CA LYS A 176 32.44 11.35 3.66
C LYS A 176 31.90 11.98 2.37
N LEU A 177 30.71 12.59 2.42
CA LEU A 177 30.13 13.30 1.28
C LEU A 177 30.93 14.55 0.93
N GLN A 178 31.37 15.31 1.93
CA GLN A 178 32.22 16.49 1.73
C GLN A 178 33.58 16.12 1.14
N ASP A 179 34.23 15.09 1.68
CA ASP A 179 35.52 14.58 1.17
C ASP A 179 35.37 14.12 -0.28
N LYS A 180 34.34 13.32 -0.60
CA LYS A 180 34.09 12.86 -1.97
C LYS A 180 33.74 14.01 -2.91
N ALA A 181 33.03 15.03 -2.44
CA ALA A 181 32.73 16.23 -3.23
C ALA A 181 34.00 17.04 -3.55
N THR A 182 34.94 17.17 -2.61
CA THR A 182 36.22 17.85 -2.87
C THR A 182 37.06 17.10 -3.89
N VAL A 183 37.14 15.77 -3.79
CA VAL A 183 37.82 14.91 -4.78
C VAL A 183 37.20 15.05 -6.16
N LEU A 184 35.87 14.92 -6.29
CA LEU A 184 35.17 15.07 -7.57
C LEU A 184 35.33 16.48 -8.16
N THR A 185 35.40 17.51 -7.32
CA THR A 185 35.63 18.90 -7.77
C THR A 185 37.06 19.08 -8.29
N GLN A 186 38.05 18.46 -7.66
CA GLN A 186 39.43 18.45 -8.15
C GLN A 186 39.56 17.66 -9.46
N GLU A 187 38.90 16.51 -9.58
CA GLU A 187 38.86 15.73 -10.83
C GLU A 187 38.16 16.50 -11.97
N ARG A 188 37.06 17.21 -11.69
CA ARG A 188 36.41 18.09 -12.68
C ARG A 188 37.36 19.19 -13.17
N LYS A 189 38.11 19.81 -12.26
CA LYS A 189 39.12 20.83 -12.63
C LYS A 189 40.26 20.24 -13.47
N LYS A 190 40.63 18.99 -13.25
CA LYS A 190 41.62 18.26 -14.08
C LYS A 190 41.04 17.90 -15.46
N ARG A 191 39.81 17.38 -15.53
CA ARG A 191 39.11 17.03 -16.78
C ARG A 191 38.91 18.23 -17.72
N GLY A 192 38.75 19.44 -17.18
CA GLY A 192 38.58 20.66 -17.99
C GLY A 192 39.86 21.21 -18.62
N ARG A 193 41.06 20.73 -18.23
CA ARG A 193 42.35 21.31 -18.66
C ARG A 193 43.01 20.53 -19.80
N THR A 194 42.70 19.25 -19.95
CA THR A 194 43.23 18.38 -20.99
C THR A 194 42.10 18.01 -21.93
N VAL A 195 42.15 18.49 -23.17
CA VAL A 195 41.28 17.99 -24.23
C VAL A 195 41.57 16.50 -24.38
N PRO A 196 40.55 15.61 -24.36
CA PRO A 196 40.76 14.18 -24.61
C PRO A 196 41.51 13.98 -25.92
N GLU A 197 42.51 13.10 -25.94
CA GLU A 197 43.37 12.86 -27.10
C GLU A 197 42.58 12.39 -28.34
N ASP A 198 41.44 11.74 -28.12
CA ASP A 198 40.53 11.26 -29.19
C ASP A 198 39.55 12.32 -29.72
N LEU A 199 39.59 13.57 -29.23
CA LEU A 199 38.68 14.61 -29.71
C LEU A 199 39.14 15.14 -31.07
N VAL A 200 38.34 14.88 -32.10
CA VAL A 200 38.60 15.35 -33.48
C VAL A 200 38.65 16.88 -33.55
N SER A 201 39.69 17.42 -34.19
CA SER A 201 39.86 18.87 -34.37
C SER A 201 38.82 19.47 -35.32
N HIS A 202 38.47 20.74 -35.10
CA HIS A 202 37.50 21.47 -35.92
C HIS A 202 37.82 21.44 -37.43
N ASP A 203 39.11 21.51 -37.78
CA ASP A 203 39.55 21.50 -39.19
C ASP A 203 39.31 20.15 -39.87
N THR A 204 39.36 19.05 -39.11
CA THR A 204 39.08 17.70 -39.63
C THR A 204 37.58 17.52 -39.88
N VAL A 205 36.72 18.03 -38.99
CA VAL A 205 35.25 17.99 -39.17
C VAL A 205 34.83 18.77 -40.41
N ARG A 206 35.51 19.88 -40.73
CA ARG A 206 35.25 20.67 -41.94
C ARG A 206 35.48 19.88 -43.24
N ASN A 207 36.36 18.88 -43.20
CA ASN A 207 36.65 18.02 -44.35
C ASN A 207 35.64 16.88 -44.53
N PHE A 208 34.68 16.70 -43.60
CA PHE A 208 33.66 15.67 -43.74
C PHE A 208 32.69 16.06 -44.87
N HIS A 209 32.57 15.16 -45.85
CA HIS A 209 31.63 15.26 -46.94
C HIS A 209 30.80 13.99 -47.04
N THR A 210 29.56 14.13 -47.53
CA THR A 210 28.65 13.01 -47.71
C THR A 210 29.19 12.08 -48.80
N LEU A 211 29.47 10.82 -48.45
CA LEU A 211 29.91 9.81 -49.42
C LEU A 211 28.73 9.19 -50.16
N ALA A 212 27.64 8.90 -49.46
CA ALA A 212 26.42 8.32 -50.02
C ALA A 212 25.18 8.87 -49.29
N SER A 213 24.03 8.86 -49.97
CA SER A 213 22.75 9.29 -49.40
C SER A 213 21.66 8.31 -49.80
N HIS A 214 21.06 7.66 -48.79
CA HIS A 214 20.02 6.65 -48.99
C HIS A 214 18.70 7.16 -48.38
N PRO A 215 17.85 7.84 -49.17
CA PRO A 215 16.59 8.42 -48.66
C PRO A 215 15.47 7.40 -48.43
N GLY A 216 15.68 6.13 -48.80
CA GLY A 216 14.64 5.09 -48.85
C GLY A 216 14.69 4.01 -47.76
N LEU A 217 15.44 4.22 -46.66
CA LEU A 217 15.55 3.20 -45.60
C LEU A 217 14.23 2.97 -44.85
N HIS A 218 13.41 4.01 -44.71
CA HIS A 218 12.11 3.96 -44.07
C HIS A 218 10.98 4.32 -45.04
N SER A 219 9.74 4.05 -44.64
CA SER A 219 8.56 4.33 -45.47
C SER A 219 8.52 5.75 -46.04
N ALA A 220 8.39 5.85 -47.37
CA ALA A 220 8.25 7.13 -48.07
C ALA A 220 6.99 7.93 -47.65
N SER A 221 5.97 7.26 -47.11
CA SER A 221 4.73 7.89 -46.64
C SER A 221 4.90 8.61 -45.30
N VAL A 222 5.79 8.13 -44.44
CA VAL A 222 6.07 8.71 -43.12
C VAL A 222 7.59 8.82 -42.96
N PRO A 223 8.22 9.83 -43.59
CA PRO A 223 9.66 10.00 -43.53
C PRO A 223 10.11 10.40 -42.12
N GLY A 224 11.28 9.92 -41.72
CA GLY A 224 11.95 10.36 -40.50
C GLY A 224 12.71 9.24 -39.80
N ILE A 225 14.03 9.42 -39.69
CA ILE A 225 14.91 8.63 -38.83
C ILE A 225 15.02 9.38 -37.50
N LEU A 226 14.67 8.72 -36.40
CA LEU A 226 14.62 9.31 -35.06
C LEU A 226 15.85 8.95 -34.20
N SER A 227 16.44 7.79 -34.47
CA SER A 227 17.63 7.31 -33.78
C SER A 227 18.47 6.48 -34.73
N LEU A 228 19.77 6.45 -34.46
CA LEU A 228 20.78 5.73 -35.21
C LEU A 228 21.71 5.09 -34.18
N ASP A 229 22.15 3.87 -34.45
CA ASP A 229 23.25 3.24 -33.74
C ASP A 229 24.09 2.38 -34.70
N ILE A 230 25.34 2.11 -34.32
CA ILE A 230 26.30 1.33 -35.10
C ILE A 230 26.81 0.15 -34.28
N HIS A 231 27.03 -0.99 -34.94
CA HIS A 231 27.59 -2.15 -34.27
C HIS A 231 29.08 -1.89 -33.96
N ALA A 232 29.51 -2.17 -32.72
CA ALA A 232 30.88 -1.89 -32.27
C ALA A 232 31.94 -2.76 -32.99
N ALA A 233 31.68 -4.07 -33.13
CA ALA A 233 32.56 -4.98 -33.86
C ALA A 233 32.50 -4.87 -35.40
N ASP A 234 31.33 -4.61 -35.98
CA ASP A 234 31.13 -4.51 -37.43
C ASP A 234 30.54 -3.16 -37.83
N THR A 235 31.43 -2.20 -38.11
CA THR A 235 31.04 -0.83 -38.51
C THR A 235 30.30 -0.75 -39.85
N SER A 236 30.17 -1.85 -40.59
CA SER A 236 29.37 -1.90 -41.83
C SER A 236 27.87 -1.89 -41.55
N LYS A 237 27.43 -2.40 -40.40
CA LYS A 237 26.01 -2.48 -40.02
C LYS A 237 25.57 -1.23 -39.25
N ILE A 238 24.58 -0.55 -39.82
CA ILE A 238 23.96 0.64 -39.27
C ILE A 238 22.52 0.32 -38.95
N LEU A 239 22.07 0.71 -37.77
CA LEU A 239 20.73 0.50 -37.31
C LEU A 239 20.01 1.83 -37.13
N THR A 240 18.80 1.88 -37.65
CA THR A 240 18.02 3.11 -37.72
C THR A 240 16.61 2.86 -37.16
N GLY A 241 16.16 3.77 -36.31
CA GLY A 241 14.80 3.78 -35.75
C GLY A 241 13.92 4.76 -36.50
N GLY A 242 12.81 4.27 -37.05
CA GLY A 242 11.94 5.04 -37.93
C GLY A 242 10.69 5.59 -37.27
N ASN A 243 10.20 6.69 -37.83
CA ASN A 243 8.86 7.21 -37.55
C ASN A 243 7.75 6.31 -38.13
N ASP A 244 8.11 5.42 -39.07
CA ASP A 244 7.24 4.40 -39.68
C ASP A 244 6.97 3.18 -38.78
N ARG A 245 7.44 3.23 -37.52
CA ARG A 245 7.32 2.19 -36.47
C ARG A 245 8.23 0.98 -36.67
N ASN A 246 9.12 1.04 -37.66
CA ASN A 246 10.08 -0.03 -37.92
C ASN A 246 11.46 0.41 -37.46
N ALA A 247 12.28 -0.55 -37.07
CA ALA A 247 13.73 -0.36 -37.05
C ALA A 247 14.33 -1.09 -38.24
N THR A 248 15.30 -0.49 -38.92
CA THR A 248 15.95 -1.10 -40.09
C THR A 248 17.44 -1.23 -39.86
N VAL A 249 17.97 -2.42 -40.17
CA VAL A 249 19.40 -2.69 -40.21
C VAL A 249 19.85 -2.58 -41.66
N PHE A 250 20.78 -1.69 -41.90
CA PHE A 250 21.35 -1.38 -43.20
C PHE A 250 22.84 -1.74 -43.21
N ASN A 251 23.29 -2.43 -44.24
CA ASN A 251 24.71 -2.65 -44.45
C ASN A 251 25.24 -1.63 -45.45
N LYS A 252 26.24 -0.87 -45.02
CA LYS A 252 26.89 0.19 -45.81
C LYS A 252 27.70 -0.36 -46.98
N ASP A 253 28.38 -1.49 -46.83
CA ASP A 253 29.31 -2.01 -47.84
C ASP A 253 28.56 -2.65 -49.02
N THR A 254 27.46 -3.33 -48.73
CA THR A 254 26.59 -3.92 -49.77
C THR A 254 25.48 -2.98 -50.23
N GLU A 255 25.32 -1.83 -49.57
CA GLU A 255 24.24 -0.85 -49.77
C GLU A 255 22.84 -1.47 -49.72
N GLN A 256 22.66 -2.53 -48.91
CA GLN A 256 21.42 -3.29 -48.82
C GLN A 256 20.81 -3.25 -47.41
N VAL A 257 19.48 -3.30 -47.35
CA VAL A 257 18.74 -3.50 -46.10
C VAL A 257 18.84 -4.96 -45.70
N VAL A 258 19.50 -5.23 -44.58
CA VAL A 258 19.71 -6.58 -44.04
C VAL A 258 18.44 -7.09 -43.37
N ALA A 259 17.82 -6.25 -42.54
CA ALA A 259 16.65 -6.63 -41.75
C ALA A 259 15.70 -5.45 -41.54
N ILE A 260 14.40 -5.74 -41.55
CA ILE A 260 13.34 -4.79 -41.19
C ILE A 260 12.59 -5.35 -39.99
N LEU A 261 12.81 -4.74 -38.83
CA LEU A 261 12.26 -5.15 -37.54
C LEU A 261 10.88 -4.51 -37.36
N LYS A 262 9.84 -5.29 -37.69
CA LYS A 262 8.44 -4.87 -37.62
C LYS A 262 7.77 -5.41 -36.37
N GLY A 263 7.19 -4.54 -35.56
CA GLY A 263 6.40 -4.98 -34.40
C GLY A 263 5.93 -3.88 -33.46
N HIS A 264 6.57 -2.71 -33.47
CA HIS A 264 6.12 -1.58 -32.66
C HIS A 264 4.81 -0.99 -33.17
N THR A 265 3.95 -0.59 -32.24
CA THR A 265 2.66 0.04 -32.56
C THR A 265 2.77 1.55 -32.70
N LYS A 266 3.85 2.14 -32.18
CA LYS A 266 4.23 3.55 -32.31
C LYS A 266 5.64 3.68 -32.87
N LYS A 267 6.06 4.91 -33.20
CA LYS A 267 7.39 5.22 -33.73
C LYS A 267 8.50 4.67 -32.83
N VAL A 268 9.63 4.28 -33.40
CA VAL A 268 10.79 3.81 -32.65
C VAL A 268 11.64 5.02 -32.28
N THR A 269 11.72 5.36 -31.00
CA THR A 269 12.39 6.58 -30.53
C THR A 269 13.83 6.34 -30.12
N ARG A 270 14.16 5.10 -29.73
CA ARG A 270 15.50 4.71 -29.29
C ARG A 270 15.82 3.33 -29.80
N VAL A 271 17.07 3.16 -30.18
CA VAL A 271 17.59 1.91 -30.69
C VAL A 271 19.03 1.77 -30.21
N VAL A 272 19.42 0.55 -29.83
CA VAL A 272 20.75 0.20 -29.34
C VAL A 272 21.16 -1.14 -29.95
N TYR A 273 22.40 -1.20 -30.43
CA TYR A 273 23.08 -2.44 -30.81
C TYR A 273 23.76 -3.07 -29.61
N HIS A 274 23.67 -4.39 -29.50
CA HIS A 274 24.54 -5.11 -28.57
C HIS A 274 26.00 -5.00 -29.06
N PRO A 275 26.99 -4.82 -28.17
CA PRO A 275 28.39 -4.62 -28.57
C PRO A 275 29.03 -5.84 -29.23
N GLU A 276 28.65 -7.05 -28.80
CA GLU A 276 29.32 -8.32 -29.18
C GLU A 276 28.42 -9.28 -29.98
N GLU A 277 27.11 -9.08 -29.96
CA GLU A 277 26.15 -10.04 -30.53
C GLU A 277 25.30 -9.32 -31.58
N ASP A 278 24.82 -10.04 -32.59
CA ASP A 278 23.92 -9.53 -33.63
C ASP A 278 22.48 -9.31 -33.11
N ILE A 279 22.37 -8.72 -31.92
CA ILE A 279 21.14 -8.42 -31.20
C ILE A 279 20.90 -6.92 -31.22
N VAL A 280 19.63 -6.57 -31.42
CA VAL A 280 19.16 -5.19 -31.47
C VAL A 280 18.08 -4.98 -30.42
N ILE A 281 18.20 -3.88 -29.68
CA ILE A 281 17.21 -3.46 -28.70
C ILE A 281 16.52 -2.20 -29.22
N THR A 282 15.20 -2.24 -29.32
CA THR A 282 14.39 -1.09 -29.74
C THR A 282 13.42 -0.71 -28.64
N ALA A 283 13.26 0.59 -28.41
CA ALA A 283 12.22 1.13 -27.54
C ALA A 283 11.30 2.08 -28.28
N SER A 284 10.06 2.09 -27.84
CA SER A 284 9.02 2.93 -28.41
C SER A 284 8.14 3.54 -27.31
N PRO A 285 7.45 4.65 -27.62
CA PRO A 285 6.37 5.18 -26.79
C PRO A 285 5.15 4.26 -26.64
N ASP A 286 5.18 3.06 -27.21
CA ASP A 286 4.20 2.00 -26.99
C ASP A 286 4.39 1.26 -25.64
N ALA A 287 5.31 1.75 -24.79
CA ALA A 287 5.66 1.21 -23.48
C ALA A 287 6.35 -0.17 -23.55
N THR A 288 6.79 -0.58 -24.74
CA THR A 288 7.49 -1.85 -24.93
C THR A 288 8.94 -1.63 -25.34
N ILE A 289 9.79 -2.51 -24.82
CA ILE A 289 11.16 -2.69 -25.30
C ILE A 289 11.18 -4.05 -26.00
N ARG A 290 11.71 -4.10 -27.22
CA ARG A 290 11.83 -5.34 -27.98
C ARG A 290 13.28 -5.66 -28.22
N VAL A 291 13.64 -6.92 -27.97
CA VAL A 291 14.95 -7.49 -28.29
C VAL A 291 14.78 -8.31 -29.55
N TRP A 292 15.62 -8.04 -30.54
CA TRP A 292 15.54 -8.62 -31.87
C TRP A 292 16.82 -9.37 -32.19
N ASP A 293 16.64 -10.49 -32.87
CA ASP A 293 17.74 -11.19 -33.53
C ASP A 293 17.83 -10.71 -34.98
N VAL A 294 18.97 -10.14 -35.38
CA VAL A 294 19.14 -9.53 -36.71
C VAL A 294 19.09 -10.56 -37.85
N PRO A 295 19.80 -11.70 -37.81
CA PRO A 295 19.80 -12.69 -38.89
C PRO A 295 18.41 -13.28 -39.14
N ASN A 296 17.64 -13.51 -38.08
CA ASN A 296 16.31 -14.10 -38.19
C ASN A 296 15.19 -13.05 -38.34
N SER A 297 15.49 -11.76 -38.15
CA SER A 297 14.51 -10.66 -38.17
C SER A 297 13.30 -10.90 -37.25
N GLN A 298 13.50 -11.65 -36.17
CA GLN A 298 12.44 -12.07 -35.25
C GLN A 298 12.62 -11.43 -33.86
N PRO A 299 11.51 -11.12 -33.16
CA PRO A 299 11.60 -10.66 -31.78
C PRO A 299 11.95 -11.84 -30.88
N LEU A 300 13.12 -11.79 -30.25
CA LEU A 300 13.54 -12.76 -29.22
C LEU A 300 12.72 -12.57 -27.95
N GLN A 301 12.55 -11.32 -27.53
CA GLN A 301 11.89 -10.99 -26.28
C GLN A 301 11.10 -9.69 -26.36
N LEU A 302 9.91 -9.71 -25.76
CA LEU A 302 9.08 -8.53 -25.53
C LEU A 302 9.13 -8.17 -24.05
N LEU A 303 9.78 -7.05 -23.73
CA LEU A 303 9.89 -6.53 -22.37
C LEU A 303 8.79 -5.48 -22.13
N ARG A 304 7.84 -5.82 -21.26
CA ARG A 304 6.79 -4.92 -20.77
C ARG A 304 7.10 -4.51 -19.33
N ALA A 305 8.20 -3.79 -19.15
CA ALA A 305 8.63 -3.32 -17.83
C ALA A 305 7.98 -1.97 -17.44
N HIS A 306 7.43 -1.23 -18.41
CA HIS A 306 6.90 0.11 -18.20
C HIS A 306 5.42 0.17 -18.56
N ASP A 307 4.64 0.87 -17.75
CA ASP A 307 3.23 1.19 -18.03
C ASP A 307 3.08 2.47 -18.88
N ALA A 308 4.18 3.22 -19.05
CA ALA A 308 4.23 4.49 -19.77
C ALA A 308 5.28 4.48 -20.90
N SER A 309 5.29 5.55 -21.69
CA SER A 309 6.22 5.72 -22.82
C SER A 309 7.68 5.58 -22.41
N VAL A 310 8.43 4.74 -23.12
CA VAL A 310 9.89 4.62 -22.94
C VAL A 310 10.57 5.82 -23.61
N THR A 311 11.28 6.62 -22.83
CA THR A 311 11.92 7.87 -23.27
C THR A 311 13.42 7.71 -23.55
N GLY A 312 14.05 6.69 -22.99
CA GLY A 312 15.49 6.45 -23.09
C GLY A 312 15.83 4.96 -23.13
N LEU A 313 16.83 4.64 -23.93
CA LEU A 313 17.65 3.43 -23.85
C LEU A 313 19.10 3.91 -23.97
N SER A 314 19.99 3.32 -23.21
CA SER A 314 21.42 3.62 -23.17
C SER A 314 22.20 2.33 -22.95
#